data_AF-A0A0R0MHD9-F1
#
_entry.id   AF-A0A0R0MHD9-F1
#
_cell.length_a   1.000
_cell.length_b   1.000
_cell.length_c   1.000
_cell.angle_alpha   90.00
_cell.angle_beta   90.00
_cell.angle_gamma   90.00
#
_symmetry.space_group_name_H-M   'P 1'
#
loop_
_entity.id
_entity.type
_entity.pdbx_description
1 polymer ?
#
loop_
_entity_poly.entity_id
_entity_poly.type
_entity_poly.pdbx_seq_one_letter_code
_entity_poly.pdbx_strand_id
1 'polypeptide(L)' 'MNLDTIKQDIASLPPYAQQIIIELVEVLKKRYPLNQQRTSENSLQDWSDFIGCIEAETDLSKNYKNYLDTELNQKYDHS' A
#
# COMPACT_ATOMS: atom_id res chain seq x y z
N MET A 1 -23.25 -19.51 -14.16
CA MET A 1 -23.81 -18.14 -14.05
C MET A 1 -23.76 -17.53 -15.44
N ASN A 2 -24.88 -17.08 -15.99
CA ASN A 2 -24.94 -16.55 -17.36
C ASN A 2 -24.89 -15.01 -17.31
N LEU A 3 -24.00 -14.41 -18.11
CA LEU A 3 -23.83 -12.95 -18.21
C LEU A 3 -25.13 -12.25 -18.63
N ASP A 4 -25.92 -12.88 -19.49
CA ASP A 4 -27.19 -12.32 -19.95
C ASP A 4 -28.22 -12.28 -18.83
N THR A 5 -28.27 -13.34 -18.00
CA THR A 5 -29.12 -13.37 -16.81
C THR A 5 -28.72 -12.26 -15.83
N ILE A 6 -27.42 -12.08 -15.56
CA ILE A 6 -26.93 -11.01 -14.66
C ILE A 6 -27.32 -9.63 -15.19
N LYS A 7 -27.17 -9.37 -16.50
CA LYS A 7 -27.55 -8.08 -17.10
C LYS A 7 -29.05 -7.81 -16.94
N GLN A 8 -29.87 -8.84 -17.15
CA GLN A 8 -31.32 -8.73 -17.00
C GLN A 8 -31.70 -8.48 -15.53
N ASP A 9 -31.06 -9.18 -14.59
CA ASP A 9 -31.26 -8.97 -13.16
C ASP A 9 -30.90 -7.54 -12.76
N ILE A 10 -29.75 -7.02 -13.21
CA ILE A 10 -29.33 -5.64 -12.94
C ILE A 10 -30.33 -4.64 -13.55
N ALA A 11 -30.78 -4.86 -14.79
CA ALA A 11 -31.75 -3.98 -15.45
C ALA A 11 -33.12 -3.97 -14.76
N SER A 12 -33.48 -5.05 -14.07
CA SER A 12 -34.74 -5.14 -13.32
C SER A 12 -34.72 -4.39 -11.99
N LEU A 13 -33.54 -3.99 -11.50
CA LEU A 13 -33.38 -3.29 -10.22
C LEU A 13 -33.85 -1.83 -10.31
N PRO A 14 -34.24 -1.21 -9.17
CA PRO A 14 -34.52 0.22 -9.10
C PRO A 14 -33.29 1.07 -9.50
N PRO A 15 -33.50 2.32 -10.00
CA PRO A 15 -32.41 3.17 -10.48
C PRO A 15 -31.27 3.37 -9.47
N TYR A 16 -31.62 3.55 -8.19
CA TYR A 16 -30.64 3.71 -7.12
C TYR A 16 -29.76 2.47 -6.93
N ALA A 17 -30.32 1.27 -7.04
CA ALA A 17 -29.55 0.03 -6.93
C ALA A 17 -28.64 -0.20 -8.14
N GLN A 18 -29.09 0.18 -9.35
CA GLN A 18 -28.24 0.16 -10.54
C GLN A 18 -27.04 1.10 -10.40
N GLN A 19 -27.26 2.29 -9.84
CA GLN A 19 -26.21 3.27 -9.58
C GLN A 19 -25.11 2.73 -8.65
N ILE A 20 -25.49 2.04 -7.56
CA ILE A 20 -24.53 1.40 -6.65
C ILE A 20 -23.63 0.39 -7.39
N ILE A 21 -24.22 -0.39 -8.31
CA ILE A 21 -23.47 -1.39 -9.09
C ILE A 21 -22.48 -0.70 -10.04
N ILE A 22 -22.89 0.42 -10.66
CA ILE A 22 -22.01 1.22 -11.51
C ILE A 22 -20.82 1.75 -10.70
N GLU A 23 -21.07 2.33 -9.53
CA GLU A 23 -20.03 2.86 -8.64
C GLU A 23 -19.04 1.77 -8.20
N LEU A 24 -19.54 0.59 -7.86
CA LEU A 24 -18.70 -0.56 -7.53
C LEU A 24 -17.79 -0.93 -8.71
N VAL A 25 -18.34 -1.01 -9.92
CA VAL A 25 -17.57 -1.33 -11.13
C VAL A 25 -16.48 -0.27 -11.38
N GLU A 26 -16.77 1.01 -11.17
CA GLU A 26 -15.77 2.07 -11.29
C GLU A 26 -14.65 1.95 -10.27
N VAL A 27 -14.97 1.65 -9.01
CA VAL A 27 -13.96 1.40 -7.97
C VAL A 27 -13.05 0.23 -8.36
N LEU A 28 -13.64 -0.86 -8.86
CA LEU A 28 -12.88 -2.04 -9.28
C LEU A 28 -11.97 -1.73 -10.48
N LYS A 29 -12.47 -1.01 -11.48
CA LYS A 29 -11.67 -0.59 -12.64
C LYS A 29 -10.47 0.29 -12.23
N LYS A 30 -10.65 1.18 -11.25
CA LYS A 30 -9.55 2.01 -10.71
C LYS A 30 -8.49 1.18 -9.99
N ARG A 31 -8.89 0.14 -9.25
CA ARG A 31 -7.96 -0.74 -8.51
C ARG A 31 -7.21 -1.72 -9.40
N TYR A 32 -7.81 -2.11 -10.53
CA TYR A 32 -7.26 -3.09 -11.45
C TYR A 32 -7.20 -2.51 -12.87
N PRO A 33 -6.30 -1.54 -13.14
CA PRO A 33 -6.15 -0.98 -14.48
C PRO A 33 -5.75 -2.09 -15.45
N LEU A 34 -6.50 -2.21 -16.55
CA LEU A 34 -6.35 -3.25 -17.57
C LEU A 34 -4.95 -3.30 -18.20
N ASN A 35 -4.18 -2.21 -18.04
CA ASN A 35 -2.83 -2.02 -18.58
C ASN A 35 -1.72 -2.15 -17.52
N GLN A 36 -1.91 -2.91 -16.44
CA GLN A 36 -0.77 -3.58 -15.81
C GLN A 36 -0.27 -4.67 -16.78
N GLN A 37 0.27 -4.22 -17.92
CA GLN A 37 1.36 -4.92 -18.57
C GLN A 37 2.34 -5.24 -17.46
N ARG A 38 2.68 -6.53 -17.36
CA ARG A 38 3.88 -7.00 -16.69
C ARG A 38 5.05 -6.23 -17.31
N THR A 39 5.33 -5.03 -16.83
CA THR A 39 6.65 -4.44 -16.97
C THR A 39 7.55 -5.31 -16.11
N SER A 40 8.12 -6.32 -16.78
CA SER A 40 9.54 -6.65 -16.76
C SER A 40 10.15 -6.69 -15.35
N GLU A 41 10.44 -7.85 -14.79
CA GLU A 41 11.76 -8.46 -15.04
C GLU A 41 12.81 -7.37 -15.38
N ASN A 42 13.50 -6.88 -14.35
CA ASN A 42 14.40 -5.70 -14.33
C ASN A 42 13.78 -4.39 -13.81
N SER A 43 13.49 -4.34 -12.51
CA SER A 43 14.05 -3.25 -11.73
C SER A 43 14.45 -3.81 -10.37
N LEU A 44 15.76 -3.82 -10.11
CA LEU A 44 16.28 -3.61 -8.76
C LEU A 44 15.77 -2.22 -8.35
N GLN A 45 14.49 -2.18 -7.97
CA GLN A 45 13.81 -0.97 -7.61
C GLN A 45 14.47 -0.51 -6.33
N ASP A 46 15.15 0.63 -6.45
CA ASP A 46 15.90 1.30 -5.42
C ASP A 46 15.03 1.44 -4.16
N TRP A 47 15.35 0.66 -3.13
CA TRP A 47 14.66 0.70 -1.84
C TRP A 47 15.15 1.89 -0.98
N SER A 48 16.02 2.76 -1.52
CA SER A 48 16.48 3.98 -0.83
C SER A 48 15.34 4.92 -0.44
N ASP A 49 14.23 4.89 -1.19
CA ASP A 49 13.06 5.74 -0.94
C ASP A 49 12.09 5.12 0.08
N PHE A 50 12.34 3.88 0.52
CA PHE A 50 11.70 3.30 1.70
C PHE A 50 12.42 3.81 2.97
N ILE A 51 12.41 5.14 3.15
CA ILE A 51 12.84 5.81 4.38
C ILE A 51 11.80 5.52 5.47
N GLY A 52 11.88 4.31 6.01
CA GLY A 52 11.07 3.83 7.13
C GLY A 52 11.73 2.66 7.88
N CYS A 53 12.81 2.10 7.33
CA CYS A 53 13.69 1.19 8.05
C CYS A 53 15.11 1.72 7.89
N ILE A 54 15.50 2.65 8.77
CA ILE A 54 16.91 2.76 9.14
C ILE A 54 17.29 1.35 9.59
N GLU A 55 18.34 0.78 8.99
CA GLU A 55 18.98 -0.40 9.56
C GLU A 55 19.36 0.00 10.98
N ALA A 56 18.60 -0.49 11.96
CA ALA A 56 18.99 -0.36 13.35
C ALA A 56 20.38 -0.97 13.41
N GLU A 57 21.38 -0.18 13.80
CA GLU A 57 22.73 -0.67 14.04
C GLU A 57 22.61 -2.00 14.78
N THR A 58 23.27 -3.05 14.30
CA THR A 58 23.07 -4.42 14.81
C THR A 58 23.25 -4.54 16.33
N ASP A 59 23.93 -3.56 16.92
CA ASP A 59 24.16 -3.46 18.36
C ASP A 59 23.07 -2.72 19.15
N LEU A 60 22.18 -1.96 18.48
CA LEU A 60 21.10 -1.22 19.13
C LEU A 60 20.14 -2.17 19.85
N SER A 61 19.85 -3.35 19.29
CA SER A 61 18.97 -4.33 19.94
C SER A 61 19.55 -4.92 21.24
N LYS A 62 20.88 -4.96 21.37
CA LYS A 62 21.58 -5.54 22.52
C LYS A 62 21.97 -4.49 23.55
N ASN A 63 22.38 -3.31 23.09
CA ASN A 63 22.91 -2.22 23.90
C ASN A 63 22.02 -0.97 23.90
N TYR A 64 20.73 -1.12 23.57
CA TYR A 64 19.75 -0.01 23.47
C TYR A 64 19.76 0.92 24.69
N LYS A 65 19.90 0.36 25.90
CA LYS A 65 19.95 1.15 27.14
C LYS A 65 21.20 2.03 27.20
N ASN A 66 22.37 1.49 26.88
CA ASN A 66 23.61 2.27 26.84
C ASN A 66 23.57 3.36 25.78
N TYR A 67 22.99 3.07 24.62
CA TYR A 67 22.84 4.06 23.54
C TYR A 67 21.97 5.25 23.97
N LEU A 68 20.82 4.99 24.61
CA LEU A 68 19.94 6.05 25.12
C LEU A 68 20.56 6.85 26.26
N ASP A 69 21.22 6.19 27.21
CA ASP A 69 21.76 6.87 28.39
C ASP A 69 23.05 7.64 28.10
N THR A 70 23.89 7.15 27.19
CA THR A 70 25.26 7.66 27.05
C THR A 70 25.46 8.44 25.75
N GLU A 71 25.09 7.87 24.61
CA GLU A 71 25.36 8.49 23.31
C GLU A 71 24.35 9.57 22.94
N LEU A 72 23.07 9.35 23.25
CA LEU A 72 22.02 10.30 22.89
C LEU A 72 22.17 11.61 23.66
N ASN A 73 22.45 11.51 24.97
CA ASN A 73 22.72 12.68 25.80
C ASN A 73 23.99 13.41 25.34
N GLN A 74 25.08 12.70 25.03
CA GLN A 74 26.30 13.36 24.55
C GLN A 74 26.15 14.03 23.17
N LYS A 75 25.32 13.49 22.27
CA LYS A 75 25.15 14.04 20.90
C LYS A 75 24.23 15.26 20.85
N TYR A 76 23.25 15.35 21.75
CA TYR A 76 22.17 16.33 21.65
C TYR A 76 22.02 17.24 22.87
N ASP A 77 22.69 16.94 23.99
CA ASP A 77 22.74 17.81 25.15
C ASP A 77 23.95 18.78 25.03
N HIS A 78 23.85 19.70 24.05
CA HIS A 78 24.72 20.87 23.94
C HIS A 78 24.02 22.10 24.52
N SER A 79 23.84 22.14 25.84
CA SER A 79 23.33 23.30 26.58
C SER A 79 24.38 23.81 27.55
#